data_AF-A0A1M8A643-F1
#
_entry.id   AF-A0A1M8A643-F1
#
_cell.length_a   1.000
_cell.length_b   1.000
_cell.length_c   1.000
_cell.angle_alpha   90.00
_cell.angle_beta   90.00
_cell.angle_gamma   90.00
#
_symmetry.space_group_name_H-M   'P 1'
#
loop_
_entity.id
_entity.type
_entity.pdbx_description
1 polymer ?
#
loop_
_entity_poly.entity_id
_entity_poly.type
_entity_poly.pdbx_seq_one_letter_code
_entity_poly.pdbx_strand_id
1 'polypeptide(L)'
;MGDPCTRRAPPASPPGAGLYLERAQAFEMAWTHDLHVLYRTRARADAVWHPNGPGACRAHQTLVRVRTCGAVRSALLGHKRLFRPRYSVPWPPPVLESVVAWAYTGAAPPVQALASALGCSEADAHACVAAEPAQDWRAYVAAHPQGAPSDDAWHEALVSVRWPGMHDAPWRTLPRAAQHHVVSLLYAGGLAPTPCAVPALLACADMLYAHAWPQAAQLLGAAAWAQASPHQAHDVMAHAVAWSDEPLQAALLAWMSTSEAGTAVLPAVPHALYAALGAQLLDASASTRLAFIEAMHAAGGVPPAMHAMAASAFPAMLGTPRGQTLLARAHPLVDVLVSILLTTMHAESAPGLYAMLVGDVMLADDRPLPPGRAWDVLEQARRAIVQYLQHHWVEARAAHAFDALPGWCLKELAAELDVDAQVLRVGPAPAAAAAPASDESSVRGVTSAGLAQTRAPEQRGPASLYAAVLNKSAARTARS
;
A
#
# COMPACT_ATOMS: atom_id res chain seq x y z
N MET A 1 -3.47 -46.39 -3.27
CA MET A 1 -2.46 -45.38 -2.91
C MET A 1 -2.27 -44.48 -4.11
N GLY A 2 -2.63 -43.20 -3.98
CA GLY A 2 -2.59 -42.21 -5.05
C GLY A 2 -3.40 -41.01 -4.62
N ASP A 3 -2.75 -40.06 -3.95
CA ASP A 3 -3.32 -38.83 -3.40
C ASP A 3 -3.97 -37.97 -4.49
N PRO A 4 -5.20 -37.45 -4.27
CA PRO A 4 -5.81 -36.51 -5.19
C PRO A 4 -5.23 -35.11 -4.96
N CYS A 5 -4.51 -34.63 -5.97
CA CYS A 5 -4.28 -33.23 -6.33
C CYS A 5 -4.91 -32.18 -5.41
N THR A 6 -4.11 -31.68 -4.46
CA THR A 6 -4.29 -30.34 -3.90
C THR A 6 -4.04 -29.33 -5.02
N ARG A 7 -5.11 -28.91 -5.71
CA ARG A 7 -5.09 -27.68 -6.49
C ARG A 7 -4.81 -26.54 -5.53
N ARG A 8 -3.54 -26.12 -5.42
CA ARG A 8 -3.18 -24.83 -4.82
C ARG A 8 -4.00 -23.77 -5.54
N ALA A 9 -4.81 -23.03 -4.78
CA ALA A 9 -5.44 -21.82 -5.28
C ALA A 9 -4.34 -20.94 -5.91
N PRO A 10 -4.62 -20.26 -7.03
CA PRO A 10 -3.66 -19.29 -7.57
C PRO A 10 -3.33 -18.29 -6.46
N PRO A 11 -2.06 -17.88 -6.31
CA PRO A 11 -1.69 -16.86 -5.33
C PRO A 11 -2.57 -15.64 -5.58
N ALA A 12 -3.18 -15.11 -4.52
CA ALA A 12 -3.95 -13.88 -4.59
C ALA A 12 -3.12 -12.83 -5.34
N SER A 13 -3.69 -12.21 -6.37
CA SER A 13 -3.01 -11.16 -7.12
C SER A 13 -2.44 -10.14 -6.14
N PRO A 14 -1.18 -9.71 -6.29
CA PRO A 14 -0.63 -8.69 -5.40
C PRO A 14 -1.52 -7.44 -5.46
N PRO A 15 -1.75 -6.77 -4.33
CA PRO A 15 -2.51 -5.53 -4.31
C PRO A 15 -1.88 -4.49 -5.23
N GLY A 16 -2.74 -3.74 -5.91
CA GLY A 16 -2.35 -2.75 -6.91
C GLY A 16 -2.52 -3.20 -8.37
N ALA A 17 -2.79 -4.48 -8.65
CA ALA A 17 -2.98 -4.95 -10.03
C ALA A 17 -4.03 -4.16 -10.83
N GLY A 18 -5.14 -3.75 -10.20
CA GLY A 18 -6.15 -2.89 -10.80
C GLY A 18 -5.66 -1.46 -11.06
N LEU A 19 -5.01 -0.85 -10.05
CA LEU A 19 -4.38 0.48 -10.16
C LEU A 19 -3.38 0.54 -11.33
N TYR A 20 -2.59 -0.52 -11.51
CA TYR A 20 -1.57 -0.55 -12.56
C TYR A 20 -2.16 -0.78 -13.95
N LEU A 21 -3.23 -1.56 -14.05
CA LEU A 21 -3.95 -1.72 -15.32
C LEU A 21 -4.59 -0.40 -15.75
N GLU A 22 -5.22 0.31 -14.83
CA GLU A 22 -5.81 1.63 -15.09
C GLU A 22 -4.74 2.66 -15.48
N ARG A 23 -3.62 2.71 -14.76
CA ARG A 23 -2.49 3.61 -15.09
C ARG A 23 -1.87 3.28 -16.45
N ALA A 24 -1.74 1.99 -16.78
CA ALA A 24 -1.23 1.56 -18.08
C ALA A 24 -2.18 2.00 -19.20
N GLN A 25 -3.49 1.80 -19.04
CA GLN A 25 -4.50 2.28 -20.00
C GLN A 25 -4.49 3.81 -20.15
N ALA A 26 -4.40 4.54 -19.04
CA ALA A 26 -4.30 6.00 -19.06
C ALA A 26 -3.04 6.48 -19.78
N PHE A 27 -1.90 5.81 -19.52
CA PHE A 27 -0.65 6.06 -20.21
C PHE A 27 -0.75 5.77 -21.71
N GLU A 28 -1.36 4.64 -22.10
CA GLU A 28 -1.60 4.26 -23.49
C GLU A 28 -2.47 5.28 -24.23
N MET A 29 -3.53 5.78 -23.59
CA MET A 29 -4.41 6.80 -24.17
C MET A 29 -3.68 8.14 -24.35
N ALA A 30 -2.94 8.60 -23.34
CA ALA A 30 -2.14 9.82 -23.42
C ALA A 30 -1.06 9.70 -24.50
N TRP A 31 -0.38 8.57 -24.56
CA TRP A 31 0.61 8.26 -25.58
C TRP A 31 0.03 8.30 -26.99
N THR A 32 -1.11 7.64 -27.19
CA THR A 32 -1.82 7.63 -28.47
C THR A 32 -2.20 9.04 -28.88
N HIS A 33 -2.69 9.85 -27.95
CA HIS A 33 -3.01 11.26 -28.19
C HIS A 33 -1.78 12.06 -28.65
N ASP A 34 -0.65 11.94 -27.96
CA ASP A 34 0.58 12.64 -28.30
C ASP A 34 1.11 12.28 -29.69
N LEU A 35 1.02 11.00 -30.08
CA LEU A 35 1.38 10.56 -31.43
C LEU A 35 0.45 11.19 -32.49
N HIS A 36 -0.85 11.28 -32.23
CA HIS A 36 -1.77 11.96 -33.14
C HIS A 36 -1.44 13.46 -33.28
N VAL A 37 -1.06 14.13 -32.18
CA VAL A 37 -0.62 15.53 -32.21
C VAL A 37 0.66 15.70 -33.01
N LEU A 38 1.66 14.83 -32.81
CA LEU A 38 2.92 14.84 -33.58
C LEU A 38 2.69 14.57 -35.07
N TYR A 39 1.77 13.66 -35.41
CA TYR A 39 1.37 13.40 -36.79
C TYR A 39 0.73 14.63 -37.44
N ARG A 40 -0.20 15.30 -36.76
CA ARG A 40 -0.88 16.49 -37.30
C ARG A 40 0.05 17.69 -37.45
N THR A 41 0.86 17.96 -36.43
CA THR A 41 1.70 19.16 -36.39
C THR A 41 2.97 19.03 -37.22
N ARG A 42 3.46 17.79 -37.42
CA ARG A 42 4.77 17.50 -38.04
C ARG A 42 5.92 18.30 -37.41
N ALA A 43 5.74 18.74 -36.16
CA ALA A 43 6.72 19.56 -35.46
C ALA A 43 8.04 18.80 -35.36
N ARG A 44 9.16 19.43 -35.78
CA ARG A 44 10.51 18.84 -35.76
C ARG A 44 10.67 17.53 -36.54
N ALA A 45 9.85 17.28 -37.56
CA ALA A 45 10.07 16.16 -38.49
C ALA A 45 11.48 16.23 -39.11
N ASP A 46 12.23 15.15 -39.00
CA ASP A 46 13.65 15.02 -39.39
C ASP A 46 13.85 14.24 -40.69
N ALA A 47 12.79 13.67 -41.26
CA ALA A 47 12.81 13.00 -42.56
C ALA A 47 11.70 13.46 -43.51
N VAL A 48 12.06 13.43 -44.80
CA VAL A 48 11.21 13.80 -45.93
C VAL A 48 11.25 12.66 -46.95
N TRP A 49 10.10 12.06 -47.24
CA TRP A 49 9.95 11.03 -48.27
C TRP A 49 9.26 11.62 -49.50
N HIS A 50 9.86 11.43 -50.67
CA HIS A 50 9.35 11.84 -51.96
C HIS A 50 8.74 10.61 -52.65
N PRO A 51 7.39 10.54 -52.78
CA PRO A 51 6.72 9.48 -53.50
C PRO A 51 6.95 9.59 -55.02
N ASN A 52 6.50 8.58 -55.78
CA ASN A 52 6.47 8.65 -57.24
C ASN A 52 5.31 9.55 -57.69
N GLY A 53 5.54 10.86 -57.66
CA GLY A 53 4.54 11.89 -57.97
C GLY A 53 4.83 13.22 -57.26
N PRO A 54 3.95 14.23 -57.43
CA PRO A 54 4.09 15.50 -56.72
C PRO A 54 3.86 15.30 -55.22
N GLY A 55 4.69 15.98 -54.41
CA GLY A 55 4.54 16.04 -52.96
C GLY A 55 5.74 15.51 -52.19
N ALA A 56 5.68 15.69 -50.88
CA ALA A 56 6.68 15.20 -49.95
C ALA A 56 5.98 14.90 -48.62
N CYS A 57 6.17 13.70 -48.09
CA CYS A 57 5.68 13.33 -46.76
C CYS A 57 6.77 13.64 -45.74
N ARG A 58 6.46 14.44 -44.72
CA ARG A 58 7.38 14.71 -43.61
C ARG A 58 6.99 13.87 -42.42
N ALA A 59 7.95 13.20 -41.80
CA ALA A 59 7.71 12.46 -40.57
C ALA A 59 9.00 12.36 -39.74
N HIS A 60 8.85 11.77 -38.57
CA HIS A 60 9.98 11.46 -37.70
C HIS A 60 10.55 10.11 -38.15
N GLN A 61 11.77 10.11 -38.67
CA GLN A 61 12.49 8.94 -39.18
C GLN A 61 12.45 7.80 -38.17
N THR A 62 12.65 8.13 -36.90
CA THR A 62 12.60 7.17 -35.81
C THR A 62 11.24 6.51 -35.68
N LEU A 63 10.13 7.26 -35.69
CA LEU A 63 8.79 6.66 -35.56
C LEU A 63 8.48 5.74 -36.73
N VAL A 64 8.81 6.16 -37.95
CA VAL A 64 8.63 5.32 -39.15
C VAL A 64 9.51 4.07 -39.08
N ARG A 65 10.77 4.19 -38.65
CA ARG A 65 11.68 3.06 -38.45
C ARG A 65 11.18 2.09 -37.38
N VAL A 66 10.60 2.65 -36.32
CA VAL A 66 10.09 1.93 -35.16
C VAL A 66 8.75 1.27 -35.44
N ARG A 67 8.01 1.68 -36.46
CA ARG A 67 6.69 1.06 -36.69
C ARG A 67 6.72 0.14 -37.89
N THR A 68 7.56 0.40 -38.88
CA THR A 68 7.64 -0.43 -40.08
C THR A 68 8.61 -1.59 -39.92
N CYS A 69 8.28 -2.77 -40.47
CA CYS A 69 9.15 -3.95 -40.54
C CYS A 69 9.21 -4.50 -41.98
N GLY A 70 10.02 -5.54 -42.19
CA GLY A 70 10.08 -6.28 -43.46
C GLY A 70 10.27 -5.39 -44.70
N ALA A 71 9.46 -5.65 -45.73
CA ALA A 71 9.55 -4.96 -47.02
C ALA A 71 9.21 -3.46 -46.93
N VAL A 72 8.32 -3.07 -46.03
CA VAL A 72 7.94 -1.67 -45.79
C VAL A 72 9.14 -0.88 -45.23
N ARG A 73 9.84 -1.44 -44.24
CA ARG A 73 11.07 -0.82 -43.68
C ARG A 73 12.15 -0.68 -44.75
N SER A 74 12.39 -1.74 -45.52
CA SER A 74 13.40 -1.75 -46.59
C SER A 74 13.13 -0.67 -47.64
N ALA A 75 11.88 -0.48 -48.03
CA ALA A 75 11.50 0.53 -49.01
C ALA A 75 11.61 1.98 -48.49
N LEU A 76 11.26 2.23 -47.23
CA LEU A 76 11.26 3.58 -46.67
C LEU A 76 12.63 4.06 -46.20
N LEU A 77 13.51 3.15 -45.74
CA LEU A 77 14.73 3.54 -45.04
C LEU A 77 16.01 3.02 -45.72
N GLY A 78 15.94 1.95 -46.51
CA GLY A 78 17.09 1.33 -47.16
C GLY A 78 18.15 0.80 -46.19
N HIS A 79 18.91 -0.22 -46.57
CA HIS A 79 19.78 -0.94 -45.64
C HIS A 79 20.99 -0.16 -45.06
N LYS A 80 21.33 1.06 -45.52
CA LYS A 80 22.60 1.74 -45.15
C LYS A 80 22.59 3.29 -45.08
N ARG A 81 21.44 3.96 -45.00
CA ARG A 81 21.38 5.44 -45.14
C ARG A 81 20.95 6.16 -43.86
N LEU A 82 21.77 6.06 -42.81
CA LEU A 82 21.48 6.64 -41.49
C LEU A 82 21.47 8.18 -41.43
N PHE A 83 21.97 8.88 -42.47
CA PHE A 83 22.22 10.34 -42.41
C PHE A 83 21.57 11.15 -43.54
N ARG A 84 20.57 10.62 -44.26
CA ARG A 84 19.88 11.42 -45.29
C ARG A 84 18.51 11.87 -44.79
N PRO A 85 18.20 13.18 -44.79
CA PRO A 85 16.87 13.68 -44.46
C PRO A 85 15.88 13.55 -45.62
N ARG A 86 16.30 13.02 -46.79
CA ARG A 86 15.48 12.91 -48.00
C ARG A 86 15.57 11.52 -48.62
N TYR A 87 14.41 10.90 -48.83
CA TYR A 87 14.24 9.55 -49.37
C TYR A 87 13.38 9.59 -50.61
N SER A 88 13.71 8.80 -51.63
CA SER A 88 12.85 8.58 -52.79
C SER A 88 12.16 7.23 -52.59
N VAL A 89 10.84 7.21 -52.65
CA VAL A 89 10.04 6.01 -52.44
C VAL A 89 9.22 5.76 -53.70
N PRO A 90 9.30 4.58 -54.34
CA PRO A 90 8.58 4.27 -55.57
C PRO A 90 7.10 3.96 -55.31
N TRP A 91 6.48 4.64 -54.35
CA TRP A 91 5.09 4.41 -53.94
C TRP A 91 4.20 5.58 -54.35
N PRO A 92 2.91 5.34 -54.62
CA PRO A 92 1.93 6.40 -54.77
C PRO A 92 1.86 7.27 -53.49
N PRO A 93 1.67 8.61 -53.61
CA PRO A 93 1.47 9.49 -52.47
C PRO A 93 0.46 9.00 -51.40
N PRO A 94 -0.74 8.49 -51.75
CA PRO A 94 -1.71 8.04 -50.73
C PRO A 94 -1.25 6.78 -49.97
N VAL A 95 -0.46 5.91 -50.61
CA VAL A 95 0.10 4.71 -49.95
C VAL A 95 1.19 5.12 -48.96
N LEU A 96 2.07 6.04 -49.35
CA LEU A 96 3.09 6.58 -48.46
C LEU A 96 2.46 7.31 -47.25
N GLU A 97 1.46 8.16 -47.49
CA GLU A 97 0.81 8.91 -46.41
C GLU A 97 0.05 8.00 -45.44
N SER A 98 -0.60 6.94 -45.93
CA SER A 98 -1.30 5.96 -45.08
C SER A 98 -0.34 5.11 -44.24
N VAL A 99 0.81 4.70 -44.79
CA VAL A 99 1.85 3.99 -44.01
C VAL A 99 2.47 4.92 -42.97
N VAL A 100 2.70 6.19 -43.30
CA VAL A 100 3.18 7.17 -42.33
C VAL A 100 2.11 7.46 -41.29
N ALA A 101 0.83 7.60 -41.65
CA ALA A 101 -0.26 7.77 -40.70
C ALA A 101 -0.35 6.59 -39.73
N TRP A 102 -0.31 5.37 -40.26
CA TRP A 102 -0.28 4.15 -39.46
C TRP A 102 0.86 4.12 -38.44
N ALA A 103 2.06 4.60 -38.81
CA ALA A 103 3.18 4.66 -37.89
C ALA A 103 2.87 5.52 -36.64
N TYR A 104 2.04 6.55 -36.75
CA TYR A 104 1.67 7.39 -35.61
C TYR A 104 0.38 6.94 -34.93
N THR A 105 -0.62 6.50 -35.71
CA THR A 105 -1.98 6.32 -35.21
C THR A 105 -2.38 4.86 -35.03
N GLY A 106 -1.62 3.93 -35.62
CA GLY A 106 -2.01 2.52 -35.70
C GLY A 106 -3.14 2.23 -36.69
N ALA A 107 -3.71 3.24 -37.35
CA ALA A 107 -4.77 3.04 -38.33
C ALA A 107 -4.23 2.26 -39.54
N ALA A 108 -4.75 1.04 -39.76
CA ALA A 108 -4.24 0.13 -40.78
C ALA A 108 -4.26 0.77 -42.18
N PRO A 109 -3.14 0.69 -42.94
CA PRO A 109 -3.12 1.18 -44.32
C PRO A 109 -3.95 0.25 -45.23
N PRO A 110 -4.38 0.73 -46.40
CA PRO A 110 -5.08 -0.10 -47.38
C PRO A 110 -4.15 -1.21 -47.90
N VAL A 111 -4.31 -2.43 -47.36
CA VAL A 111 -3.41 -3.58 -47.55
C VAL A 111 -3.23 -3.93 -49.03
N GLN A 112 -4.30 -3.87 -49.83
CA GLN A 112 -4.24 -4.15 -51.26
C GLN A 112 -3.36 -3.14 -52.02
N ALA A 113 -3.49 -1.85 -51.70
CA ALA A 113 -2.68 -0.80 -52.31
C ALA A 113 -1.21 -0.88 -51.83
N LEU A 114 -1.00 -1.28 -50.58
CA LEU A 114 0.33 -1.52 -50.04
C LEU A 114 1.00 -2.75 -50.69
N ALA A 115 0.28 -3.86 -50.85
CA ALA A 115 0.76 -5.07 -51.52
C ALA A 115 1.17 -4.78 -52.96
N SER A 116 0.35 -4.01 -53.68
CA SER A 116 0.66 -3.55 -55.04
C SER A 116 1.90 -2.66 -55.08
N ALA A 117 2.06 -1.73 -54.13
CA ALA A 117 3.23 -0.86 -54.04
C ALA A 117 4.53 -1.59 -53.63
N LEU A 118 4.40 -2.69 -52.88
CA LEU A 118 5.51 -3.55 -52.46
C LEU A 118 5.84 -4.64 -53.49
N GLY A 119 4.92 -4.98 -54.39
CA GLY A 119 5.04 -6.11 -55.30
C GLY A 119 4.98 -7.47 -54.58
N CYS A 120 4.22 -7.58 -53.50
CA CYS A 120 4.07 -8.81 -52.70
C CYS A 120 2.61 -9.25 -52.54
N SER A 121 2.36 -10.37 -51.85
CA SER A 121 0.99 -10.81 -51.54
C SER A 121 0.32 -9.88 -50.51
N GLU A 122 -1.01 -9.87 -50.44
CA GLU A 122 -1.74 -9.14 -49.40
C GLU A 122 -1.45 -9.67 -48.00
N ALA A 123 -1.19 -10.98 -47.86
CA ALA A 123 -0.80 -11.58 -46.58
C ALA A 123 0.57 -11.07 -46.11
N ASP A 124 1.55 -10.97 -47.03
CA ASP A 124 2.89 -10.44 -46.71
C ASP A 124 2.84 -8.93 -46.41
N ALA A 125 2.02 -8.19 -47.15
CA ALA A 125 1.80 -6.77 -46.90
C ALA A 125 1.14 -6.54 -45.54
N HIS A 126 0.11 -7.31 -45.20
CA HIS A 126 -0.56 -7.27 -43.91
C HIS A 126 0.39 -7.66 -42.76
N ALA A 127 1.29 -8.61 -42.98
CA ALA A 127 2.31 -8.99 -41.99
C ALA A 127 3.34 -7.86 -41.73
N CYS A 128 3.48 -6.90 -42.65
CA CYS A 128 4.37 -5.75 -42.50
C CYS A 128 3.74 -4.55 -41.76
N VAL A 129 2.43 -4.59 -41.50
CA VAL A 129 1.64 -3.52 -40.86
C VAL A 129 0.54 -4.17 -40.00
N ALA A 130 0.82 -4.49 -38.73
CA ALA A 130 -0.22 -5.07 -37.89
C ALA A 130 -1.32 -4.07 -37.54
N ALA A 131 -2.49 -4.62 -37.18
CA ALA A 131 -3.70 -3.89 -36.88
C ALA A 131 -3.66 -3.17 -35.51
N GLU A 132 -2.85 -3.65 -34.56
CA GLU A 132 -2.74 -3.07 -33.22
C GLU A 132 -1.27 -2.99 -32.75
N PRO A 133 -0.83 -1.88 -32.12
CA PRO A 133 0.51 -1.76 -31.55
C PRO A 133 0.86 -2.88 -30.56
N ALA A 134 -0.10 -3.33 -29.76
CA ALA A 134 0.10 -4.42 -28.82
C ALA A 134 0.27 -5.80 -29.50
N GLN A 135 -0.26 -5.98 -30.71
CA GLN A 135 -0.12 -7.21 -31.49
C GLN A 135 1.22 -7.23 -32.26
N ASP A 136 1.64 -6.09 -32.81
CA ASP A 136 2.99 -5.87 -33.38
C ASP A 136 4.07 -6.27 -32.37
N TRP A 137 3.95 -5.75 -31.13
CA TRP A 137 4.91 -6.05 -30.07
C TRP A 137 4.89 -7.52 -29.68
N ARG A 138 3.70 -8.12 -29.50
CA ARG A 138 3.57 -9.54 -29.14
C ARG A 138 4.14 -10.45 -30.24
N ALA A 139 3.87 -10.16 -31.51
CA ALA A 139 4.42 -10.90 -32.64
C ALA A 139 5.95 -10.72 -32.73
N TYR A 140 6.45 -9.51 -32.51
CA TYR A 140 7.89 -9.22 -32.47
C TYR A 140 8.59 -9.99 -31.33
N VAL A 141 8.06 -9.96 -30.10
CA VAL A 141 8.59 -10.70 -28.96
C VAL A 141 8.50 -12.21 -29.17
N ALA A 142 7.38 -12.71 -29.70
CA ALA A 142 7.21 -14.13 -29.99
C ALA A 142 8.19 -14.62 -31.07
N ALA A 143 8.53 -13.78 -32.04
CA ALA A 143 9.53 -14.07 -33.06
C ALA A 143 10.98 -13.92 -32.55
N HIS A 144 11.20 -13.28 -31.40
CA HIS A 144 12.52 -13.07 -30.79
C HIS A 144 12.54 -13.51 -29.31
N PRO A 145 12.24 -14.79 -29.00
CA PRO A 145 11.88 -15.23 -27.65
C PRO A 145 13.06 -15.35 -26.68
N GLN A 146 14.32 -15.35 -27.15
CA GLN A 146 15.50 -15.41 -26.30
C GLN A 146 16.68 -14.65 -26.92
N GLY A 147 17.02 -13.49 -26.34
CA GLY A 147 18.25 -12.78 -26.65
C GLY A 147 18.24 -12.03 -27.99
N ALA A 148 18.19 -10.70 -27.86
CA ALA A 148 18.56 -9.71 -28.87
C ALA A 148 17.63 -9.55 -30.10
N PRO A 149 16.93 -8.40 -30.19
CA PRO A 149 17.14 -7.50 -31.32
C PRO A 149 18.65 -7.37 -31.50
N SER A 150 19.19 -7.88 -32.60
CA SER A 150 20.61 -7.84 -32.89
C SER A 150 21.08 -6.39 -32.98
N ASP A 151 21.68 -5.85 -31.92
CA ASP A 151 22.27 -4.49 -31.90
C ASP A 151 21.41 -3.39 -32.52
N ASP A 152 20.09 -3.56 -32.51
CA ASP A 152 19.29 -2.86 -33.50
C ASP A 152 19.23 -1.38 -33.16
N ALA A 153 19.78 -0.58 -34.06
CA ALA A 153 19.66 0.87 -34.09
C ALA A 153 18.24 1.33 -33.72
N TRP A 154 17.20 0.54 -34.01
CA TRP A 154 15.84 0.66 -33.47
C TRP A 154 15.74 1.08 -31.99
N HIS A 155 16.42 0.39 -31.05
CA HIS A 155 16.32 0.63 -29.61
C HIS A 155 16.97 1.96 -29.27
N GLU A 156 18.13 2.17 -29.87
CA GLU A 156 18.91 3.40 -29.80
C GLU A 156 18.14 4.61 -30.38
N ALA A 157 17.42 4.45 -31.50
CA ALA A 157 16.64 5.53 -32.09
C ALA A 157 15.41 5.90 -31.26
N LEU A 158 14.66 4.91 -30.75
CA LEU A 158 13.50 5.19 -29.91
C LEU A 158 13.94 5.99 -28.67
N VAL A 159 15.00 5.53 -28.01
CA VAL A 159 15.55 6.16 -26.80
C VAL A 159 16.15 7.53 -27.10
N SER A 160 16.95 7.69 -28.15
CA SER A 160 17.57 8.98 -28.50
C SER A 160 16.58 10.06 -28.92
N VAL A 161 15.48 9.69 -29.59
CA VAL A 161 14.49 10.68 -30.05
C VAL A 161 13.52 11.08 -28.95
N ARG A 162 13.13 10.15 -28.07
CA ARG A 162 12.22 10.46 -26.96
C ARG A 162 12.94 10.98 -25.72
N TRP A 163 14.18 10.56 -25.51
CA TRP A 163 15.06 11.01 -24.43
C TRP A 163 16.42 11.46 -24.94
N PRO A 164 16.51 12.70 -25.43
CA PRO A 164 17.80 13.32 -25.74
C PRO A 164 18.66 13.31 -24.47
N GLY A 165 19.76 12.54 -24.46
CA GLY A 165 20.67 12.40 -23.32
C GLY A 165 20.59 11.06 -22.55
N MET A 166 19.52 10.27 -22.68
CA MET A 166 19.45 8.95 -22.01
C MET A 166 20.28 7.88 -22.72
N HIS A 167 20.75 8.17 -23.94
CA HIS A 167 21.59 7.31 -24.75
C HIS A 167 23.00 7.08 -24.17
N ASP A 168 23.31 7.78 -23.09
CA ASP A 168 24.55 7.71 -22.33
C ASP A 168 24.72 6.35 -21.61
N ALA A 169 25.86 6.19 -20.94
CA ALA A 169 26.24 4.99 -20.18
C ALA A 169 25.11 4.35 -19.32
N PRO A 170 24.24 5.11 -18.61
CA PRO A 170 23.25 4.52 -17.69
C PRO A 170 22.25 3.56 -18.37
N TRP A 171 21.72 3.93 -19.55
CA TRP A 171 20.80 3.06 -20.29
C TRP A 171 21.49 1.77 -20.73
N ARG A 172 22.71 1.89 -21.26
CA ARG A 172 23.52 0.76 -21.74
C ARG A 172 23.96 -0.18 -20.60
N THR A 173 24.04 0.31 -19.37
CA THR A 173 24.38 -0.51 -18.20
C THR A 173 23.21 -1.34 -17.65
N LEU A 174 21.97 -1.05 -18.06
CA LEU A 174 20.82 -1.86 -17.65
C LEU A 174 20.82 -3.25 -18.30
N PRO A 175 20.28 -4.27 -17.62
CA PRO A 175 19.97 -5.55 -18.24
C PRO A 175 19.05 -5.37 -19.46
N ARG A 176 19.33 -6.09 -20.55
CA ARG A 176 18.54 -6.02 -21.79
C ARG A 176 17.04 -6.27 -21.57
N ALA A 177 16.67 -7.16 -20.64
CA ALA A 177 15.28 -7.41 -20.29
C ALA A 177 14.56 -6.17 -19.73
N ALA A 178 15.28 -5.33 -18.97
CA ALA A 178 14.73 -4.09 -18.41
C ALA A 178 14.53 -3.04 -19.51
N GLN A 179 15.51 -2.88 -20.39
CA GLN A 179 15.43 -2.01 -21.58
C GLN A 179 14.24 -2.40 -22.46
N HIS A 180 14.07 -3.69 -22.74
CA HIS A 180 12.93 -4.21 -23.50
C HIS A 180 11.59 -3.92 -22.83
N HIS A 181 11.52 -3.99 -21.51
CA HIS A 181 10.28 -3.74 -20.78
C HIS A 181 9.87 -2.26 -20.86
N VAL A 182 10.83 -1.34 -20.75
CA VAL A 182 10.58 0.10 -20.99
C VAL A 182 10.08 0.32 -22.42
N VAL A 183 10.75 -0.29 -23.40
CA VAL A 183 10.34 -0.18 -24.81
C VAL A 183 8.94 -0.77 -25.05
N SER A 184 8.60 -1.89 -24.38
CA SER A 184 7.26 -2.48 -24.41
C SER A 184 6.22 -1.49 -23.90
N LEU A 185 6.51 -0.87 -22.75
CA LEU A 185 5.62 0.06 -22.08
C LEU A 185 5.37 1.30 -22.95
N LEU A 186 6.40 1.83 -23.59
CA LEU A 186 6.30 2.95 -24.52
C LEU A 186 5.58 2.59 -25.82
N TYR A 187 5.73 1.35 -26.29
CA TYR A 187 5.23 0.94 -27.60
C TYR A 187 3.78 0.45 -27.55
N ALA A 188 3.46 -0.36 -26.54
CA ALA A 188 2.18 -1.01 -26.39
C ALA A 188 1.32 -0.39 -25.27
N GLY A 189 1.83 0.62 -24.56
CA GLY A 189 1.14 1.26 -23.43
C GLY A 189 0.91 0.34 -22.23
N GLY A 190 1.37 -0.92 -22.30
CA GLY A 190 1.03 -1.97 -21.37
C GLY A 190 2.23 -2.50 -20.60
N LEU A 191 1.96 -2.95 -19.37
CA LEU A 191 2.89 -3.75 -18.58
C LEU A 191 2.84 -5.21 -19.05
N ALA A 192 3.89 -5.67 -19.73
CA ALA A 192 4.05 -7.09 -20.04
C ALA A 192 4.62 -7.85 -18.82
N PRO A 193 4.16 -9.08 -18.52
CA PRO A 193 4.84 -9.93 -17.55
C PRO A 193 6.31 -10.08 -17.97
N THR A 194 7.24 -9.72 -17.08
CA THR A 194 8.67 -9.71 -17.39
C THR A 194 9.41 -10.54 -16.35
N PRO A 195 10.44 -11.32 -16.73
CA PRO A 195 11.33 -11.99 -15.78
C PRO A 195 12.44 -11.04 -15.28
N CYS A 196 12.28 -9.73 -15.44
CA CYS A 196 13.31 -8.75 -15.10
C CYS A 196 13.47 -8.62 -13.58
N ALA A 197 14.71 -8.63 -13.10
CA ALA A 197 14.98 -8.45 -11.69
C ALA A 197 14.52 -7.07 -11.20
N VAL A 198 13.92 -7.03 -10.00
CA VAL A 198 13.41 -5.82 -9.35
C VAL A 198 14.41 -4.65 -9.33
N PRO A 199 15.71 -4.84 -8.98
CA PRO A 199 16.68 -3.74 -9.00
C PRO A 199 16.86 -3.09 -10.37
N ALA A 200 16.73 -3.87 -11.45
CA ALA A 200 16.86 -3.36 -12.80
C ALA A 200 15.63 -2.54 -13.22
N LEU A 201 14.43 -2.95 -12.79
CA LEU A 201 13.20 -2.18 -13.02
C LEU A 201 13.23 -0.86 -12.27
N LEU A 202 13.71 -0.85 -11.02
CA LEU A 202 13.87 0.37 -10.22
C LEU A 202 14.91 1.33 -10.83
N ALA A 203 16.05 0.81 -11.28
CA ALA A 203 17.06 1.62 -11.97
C ALA A 203 16.51 2.25 -13.28
N CYS A 204 15.70 1.51 -14.05
CA CYS A 204 14.99 2.09 -15.20
C CYS A 204 14.05 3.22 -14.77
N ALA A 205 13.26 2.97 -13.74
CA ALA A 205 12.26 3.92 -13.26
C ALA A 205 12.89 5.21 -12.74
N ASP A 206 14.01 5.14 -12.02
CA ASP A 206 14.78 6.33 -11.60
C ASP A 206 15.23 7.17 -12.79
N MET A 207 15.76 6.52 -13.83
CA MET A 207 16.17 7.25 -15.02
C MET A 207 15.00 7.90 -15.74
N LEU A 208 13.86 7.22 -15.84
CA LEU A 208 12.64 7.81 -16.42
C LEU A 208 12.15 9.00 -15.60
N TYR A 209 12.17 8.88 -14.28
CA TYR A 209 11.78 9.97 -13.39
C TYR A 209 12.70 11.19 -13.55
N ALA A 210 14.02 10.96 -13.56
CA ALA A 210 15.03 12.01 -13.75
C ALA A 210 14.91 12.74 -15.10
N HIS A 211 14.39 12.08 -16.13
CA HIS A 211 14.19 12.66 -17.47
C HIS A 211 12.75 13.16 -17.70
N ALA A 212 12.02 13.50 -16.63
CA ALA A 212 10.66 14.06 -16.65
C ALA A 212 9.57 13.14 -17.23
N TRP A 213 9.69 11.82 -17.01
CA TRP A 213 8.67 10.83 -17.35
C TRP A 213 8.13 10.12 -16.10
N PRO A 214 7.52 10.86 -15.17
CA PRO A 214 7.11 10.31 -13.88
C PRO A 214 6.05 9.21 -14.03
N GLN A 215 5.12 9.31 -15.00
CA GLN A 215 4.07 8.29 -15.18
C GLN A 215 4.66 6.92 -15.60
N ALA A 216 5.68 6.92 -16.46
CA ALA A 216 6.33 5.69 -16.89
C ALA A 216 7.23 5.11 -15.77
N ALA A 217 7.91 5.96 -15.00
CA ALA A 217 8.65 5.56 -13.81
C ALA A 217 7.74 4.86 -12.78
N GLN A 218 6.57 5.46 -12.52
CA GLN A 218 5.55 4.91 -11.61
C GLN A 218 5.03 3.54 -12.06
N LEU A 219 4.79 3.35 -13.37
CA LEU A 219 4.40 2.04 -13.91
C LEU A 219 5.49 0.98 -13.78
N LEU A 220 6.77 1.34 -13.93
CA LEU A 220 7.87 0.42 -13.70
C LEU A 220 8.08 0.11 -12.21
N GLY A 221 7.92 1.11 -11.34
CA GLY A 221 7.91 0.95 -9.89
C GLY A 221 6.84 -0.03 -9.41
N ALA A 222 5.65 0.10 -9.97
CA ALA A 222 4.55 -0.82 -9.80
C ALA A 222 4.85 -2.26 -10.25
N ALA A 223 5.47 -2.41 -11.42
CA ALA A 223 5.89 -3.71 -11.93
C ALA A 223 6.98 -4.35 -11.05
N ALA A 224 7.90 -3.52 -10.55
CA ALA A 224 8.92 -3.90 -9.59
C ALA A 224 8.29 -4.38 -8.27
N TRP A 225 7.26 -3.68 -7.78
CA TRP A 225 6.50 -4.10 -6.60
C TRP A 225 5.84 -5.46 -6.78
N ALA A 226 5.15 -5.69 -7.90
CA ALA A 226 4.45 -6.94 -8.15
C ALA A 226 5.40 -8.16 -8.19
N GLN A 227 6.69 -7.93 -8.43
CA GLN A 227 7.74 -8.94 -8.49
C GLN A 227 8.63 -8.95 -7.23
N ALA A 228 8.46 -7.98 -6.33
CA ALA A 228 9.29 -7.81 -5.15
C ALA A 228 9.04 -8.93 -4.15
N SER A 229 10.13 -9.54 -3.74
CA SER A 229 10.16 -10.30 -2.50
C SER A 229 10.07 -9.35 -1.29
N PRO A 230 9.75 -9.87 -0.08
CA PRO A 230 9.68 -9.04 1.13
C PRO A 230 10.98 -8.26 1.43
N HIS A 231 12.14 -8.78 1.04
CA HIS A 231 13.43 -8.10 1.26
C HIS A 231 13.71 -6.98 0.25
N GLN A 232 13.11 -7.03 -0.94
CA GLN A 232 13.23 -5.99 -1.97
C GLN A 232 12.20 -4.87 -1.83
N ALA A 233 11.21 -5.07 -0.94
CA ALA A 233 10.16 -4.11 -0.71
C ALA A 233 10.69 -2.75 -0.20
N HIS A 234 11.86 -2.73 0.46
CA HIS A 234 12.54 -1.49 0.88
C HIS A 234 12.87 -0.62 -0.30
N ASP A 235 13.56 -1.22 -1.26
CA ASP A 235 14.07 -0.53 -2.41
C ASP A 235 12.88 0.03 -3.20
N VAL A 236 11.86 -0.78 -3.44
CA VAL A 236 10.66 -0.33 -4.15
C VAL A 236 9.96 0.83 -3.43
N MET A 237 9.84 0.78 -2.10
CA MET A 237 9.21 1.85 -1.32
C MET A 237 10.05 3.13 -1.29
N ALA A 238 11.36 3.02 -1.12
CA ALA A 238 12.28 4.16 -1.14
C ALA A 238 12.18 4.92 -2.47
N HIS A 239 12.11 4.17 -3.57
CA HIS A 239 11.94 4.75 -4.89
C HIS A 239 10.52 5.33 -5.08
N ALA A 240 9.47 4.65 -4.62
CA ALA A 240 8.09 5.18 -4.68
C ALA A 240 7.94 6.52 -3.94
N VAL A 241 8.66 6.71 -2.84
CA VAL A 241 8.75 8.00 -2.13
C VAL A 241 9.54 9.03 -2.94
N ALA A 242 10.70 8.65 -3.48
CA ALA A 242 11.49 9.54 -4.34
C ALA A 242 10.71 10.02 -5.56
N TRP A 243 9.88 9.16 -6.15
CA TRP A 243 9.04 9.48 -7.31
C TRP A 243 7.72 10.17 -6.96
N SER A 244 7.45 10.39 -5.66
CA SER A 244 6.18 10.96 -5.16
C SER A 244 4.94 10.21 -5.68
N ASP A 245 5.02 8.88 -5.76
CA ASP A 245 3.91 8.04 -6.22
C ASP A 245 2.93 7.75 -5.07
N GLU A 246 2.09 8.72 -4.71
CA GLU A 246 1.13 8.59 -3.60
C GLU A 246 0.21 7.37 -3.74
N PRO A 247 -0.37 7.04 -4.91
CA PRO A 247 -1.24 5.87 -5.02
C PRO A 247 -0.50 4.53 -4.87
N LEU A 248 0.75 4.43 -5.34
CA LEU A 248 1.59 3.26 -5.07
C LEU A 248 1.85 3.17 -3.57
N GLN A 249 2.31 4.25 -2.93
CA GLN A 249 2.52 4.30 -1.48
C GLN A 249 1.26 3.89 -0.71
N ALA A 250 0.09 4.41 -1.07
CA ALA A 250 -1.18 4.07 -0.44
C ALA A 250 -1.55 2.60 -0.62
N ALA A 251 -1.40 2.03 -1.83
CA ALA A 251 -1.66 0.62 -2.09
C ALA A 251 -0.72 -0.30 -1.29
N LEU A 252 0.55 0.10 -1.15
CA LEU A 252 1.54 -0.59 -0.33
C LEU A 252 1.17 -0.56 1.14
N LEU A 253 0.84 0.61 1.68
CA LEU A 253 0.45 0.77 3.08
C LEU A 253 -0.85 0.01 3.40
N ALA A 254 -1.83 0.03 2.51
CA ALA A 254 -3.07 -0.73 2.65
C ALA A 254 -2.82 -2.25 2.63
N TRP A 255 -1.93 -2.73 1.77
CA TRP A 255 -1.53 -4.13 1.82
C TRP A 255 -0.83 -4.48 3.14
N MET A 256 0.09 -3.64 3.58
CA MET A 256 0.82 -3.83 4.84
C MET A 256 -0.15 -3.89 6.02
N SER A 257 -1.19 -3.04 6.06
CA SER A 257 -2.15 -3.02 7.16
C SER A 257 -3.13 -4.21 7.17
N THR A 258 -3.30 -4.91 6.04
CA THR A 258 -4.21 -6.06 5.95
C THR A 258 -3.56 -7.41 6.28
N SER A 259 -2.23 -7.46 6.48
CA SER A 259 -1.52 -8.72 6.72
C SER A 259 -0.36 -8.58 7.72
N GLU A 260 -0.21 -9.54 8.63
CA GLU A 260 0.97 -9.63 9.50
C GLU A 260 2.27 -9.80 8.71
N ALA A 261 2.22 -10.34 7.49
CA ALA A 261 3.37 -10.42 6.59
C ALA A 261 3.92 -9.04 6.20
N GLY A 262 3.10 -7.98 6.28
CA GLY A 262 3.53 -6.60 6.07
C GLY A 262 4.61 -6.16 7.05
N THR A 263 4.71 -6.78 8.23
CA THR A 263 5.75 -6.48 9.23
C THR A 263 7.17 -6.78 8.73
N ALA A 264 7.34 -7.75 7.82
CA ALA A 264 8.64 -8.05 7.21
C ALA A 264 9.16 -6.90 6.34
N VAL A 265 8.25 -6.08 5.84
CA VAL A 265 8.52 -4.90 5.01
C VAL A 265 8.64 -3.64 5.87
N LEU A 266 8.51 -3.72 7.18
CA LEU A 266 8.60 -2.55 8.04
C LEU A 266 9.98 -1.85 8.01
N PRO A 267 11.13 -2.55 8.08
CA PRO A 267 12.45 -1.90 7.94
C PRO A 267 12.61 -1.17 6.61
N ALA A 268 11.78 -1.59 5.66
CA ALA A 268 11.72 -1.12 4.31
C ALA A 268 10.94 0.21 4.16
N VAL A 269 10.12 0.59 5.14
CA VAL A 269 9.23 1.75 5.06
C VAL A 269 9.96 3.03 5.53
N PRO A 270 10.01 4.09 4.69
CA PRO A 270 10.51 5.39 5.10
C PRO A 270 9.74 5.96 6.29
N HIS A 271 10.44 6.53 7.27
CA HIS A 271 9.83 7.10 8.48
C HIS A 271 8.75 8.15 8.19
N ALA A 272 8.87 8.89 7.08
CA ALA A 272 7.87 9.87 6.64
C ALA A 272 6.48 9.25 6.41
N LEU A 273 6.41 7.95 6.13
CA LEU A 273 5.15 7.23 5.90
C LEU A 273 4.58 6.57 7.16
N TYR A 274 5.26 6.63 8.31
CA TYR A 274 4.77 5.97 9.52
C TYR A 274 3.45 6.56 10.03
N ALA A 275 3.22 7.86 9.89
CA ALA A 275 1.92 8.44 10.24
C ALA A 275 0.78 7.86 9.37
N ALA A 276 1.02 7.73 8.06
CA ALA A 276 0.05 7.14 7.13
C ALA A 276 -0.17 5.64 7.40
N LEU A 277 0.91 4.90 7.67
CA LEU A 277 0.83 3.49 8.09
C LEU A 277 0.03 3.34 9.39
N GLY A 278 0.27 4.20 10.38
CA GLY A 278 -0.45 4.22 11.64
C GLY A 278 -1.94 4.44 11.46
N ALA A 279 -2.33 5.38 10.59
CA ALA A 279 -3.72 5.61 10.23
C ALA A 279 -4.36 4.37 9.57
N GLN A 280 -3.68 3.74 8.62
CA GLN A 280 -4.16 2.50 7.97
C GLN A 280 -4.28 1.32 8.95
N LEU A 281 -3.41 1.25 9.95
CA LEU A 281 -3.42 0.21 10.97
C LEU A 281 -4.55 0.37 11.98
N LEU A 282 -5.19 1.54 12.11
CA LEU A 282 -6.34 1.71 13.02
C LEU A 282 -7.50 0.78 12.66
N ASP A 283 -7.72 0.56 11.36
CA ASP A 283 -8.75 -0.32 10.83
C ASP A 283 -8.30 -1.80 10.76
N ALA A 284 -7.03 -2.08 11.06
CA ALA A 284 -6.48 -3.42 11.05
C ALA A 284 -6.91 -4.23 12.29
N SER A 285 -6.77 -5.56 12.19
CA SER A 285 -7.01 -6.45 13.32
C SER A 285 -6.07 -6.11 14.50
N ALA A 286 -6.52 -6.39 15.72
CA ALA A 286 -5.69 -6.20 16.91
C ALA A 286 -4.39 -7.03 16.86
N SER A 287 -4.44 -8.23 16.26
CA SER A 287 -3.26 -9.08 16.07
C SER A 287 -2.26 -8.44 15.10
N THR A 288 -2.74 -7.90 13.98
CA THR A 288 -1.91 -7.18 13.01
C THR A 288 -1.23 -5.98 13.65
N ARG A 289 -1.99 -5.15 14.39
CA ARG A 289 -1.43 -4.00 15.10
C ARG A 289 -0.34 -4.40 16.08
N LEU A 290 -0.58 -5.45 16.87
CA LEU A 290 0.41 -5.96 17.83
C LEU A 290 1.67 -6.46 17.11
N ALA A 291 1.54 -7.18 16.00
CA ALA A 291 2.67 -7.66 15.21
C ALA A 291 3.52 -6.50 14.67
N PHE A 292 2.90 -5.40 14.22
CA PHE A 292 3.62 -4.20 13.78
C PHE A 292 4.36 -3.52 14.93
N ILE A 293 3.74 -3.38 16.11
CA ILE A 293 4.40 -2.80 17.28
C ILE A 293 5.56 -3.68 17.76
N GLU A 294 5.39 -5.00 17.77
CA GLU A 294 6.47 -5.97 18.04
C GLU A 294 7.64 -5.76 17.07
N ALA A 295 7.37 -5.68 15.77
CA ALA A 295 8.39 -5.50 14.74
C ALA A 295 9.11 -4.15 14.87
N MET A 296 8.38 -3.06 15.13
CA MET A 296 8.97 -1.72 15.37
C MET A 296 9.87 -1.71 16.59
N HIS A 297 9.41 -2.31 17.69
CA HIS A 297 10.21 -2.42 18.90
C HIS A 297 11.50 -3.20 18.66
N ALA A 298 11.43 -4.33 17.93
CA ALA A 298 12.59 -5.12 17.56
C ALA A 298 13.58 -4.35 16.64
N ALA A 299 13.06 -3.44 15.80
CA ALA A 299 13.86 -2.64 14.87
C ALA A 299 14.54 -1.40 15.50
N GLY A 300 14.32 -1.11 16.79
CA GLY A 300 14.96 0.00 17.50
C GLY A 300 14.02 0.95 18.23
N GLY A 301 12.71 0.69 18.22
CA GLY A 301 11.73 1.44 19.02
C GLY A 301 10.46 1.77 18.24
N VAL A 302 9.39 2.08 18.97
CA VAL A 302 8.12 2.50 18.36
C VAL A 302 8.15 4.01 18.09
N PRO A 303 8.08 4.44 16.82
CA PRO A 303 8.13 5.85 16.44
C PRO A 303 6.97 6.65 17.05
N PRO A 304 7.16 7.94 17.43
CA PRO A 304 6.09 8.78 17.97
C PRO A 304 4.84 8.88 17.08
N ALA A 305 5.04 8.86 15.75
CA ALA A 305 3.94 8.86 14.77
C ALA A 305 2.98 7.66 14.92
N MET A 306 3.40 6.58 15.60
CA MET A 306 2.63 5.37 15.83
C MET A 306 1.99 5.32 17.23
N HIS A 307 2.32 6.25 18.13
CA HIS A 307 1.90 6.20 19.53
C HIS A 307 0.39 6.33 19.68
N ALA A 308 -0.26 7.21 18.91
CA ALA A 308 -1.71 7.37 18.94
C ALA A 308 -2.46 6.09 18.53
N MET A 309 -1.96 5.38 17.50
CA MET A 309 -2.51 4.08 17.07
C MET A 309 -2.30 3.02 18.15
N ALA A 310 -1.09 2.94 18.71
CA ALA A 310 -0.77 1.96 19.74
C ALA A 310 -1.60 2.16 21.02
N ALA A 311 -1.79 3.42 21.45
CA ALA A 311 -2.54 3.76 22.64
C ALA A 311 -4.04 3.44 22.48
N SER A 312 -4.66 3.80 21.34
CA SER A 312 -6.07 3.52 21.09
C SER A 312 -6.37 2.02 20.94
N ALA A 313 -5.41 1.25 20.41
CA ALA A 313 -5.55 -0.19 20.21
C ALA A 313 -5.10 -1.03 21.42
N PHE A 314 -4.56 -0.42 22.48
CA PHE A 314 -3.87 -1.10 23.58
C PHE A 314 -4.66 -2.26 24.22
N PRO A 315 -5.93 -2.09 24.63
CA PRO A 315 -6.70 -3.18 25.26
C PRO A 315 -6.96 -4.33 24.30
N ALA A 316 -7.31 -4.00 23.05
CA ALA A 316 -7.60 -4.97 22.02
C ALA A 316 -6.36 -5.81 21.68
N MET A 317 -5.19 -5.16 21.56
CA MET A 317 -3.91 -5.86 21.33
C MET A 317 -3.59 -6.83 22.45
N LEU A 318 -3.74 -6.42 23.71
CA LEU A 318 -3.53 -7.29 24.87
C LEU A 318 -4.58 -8.41 24.95
N GLY A 319 -5.79 -8.21 24.42
CA GLY A 319 -6.83 -9.23 24.32
C GLY A 319 -6.57 -10.36 23.31
N THR A 320 -5.63 -10.19 22.39
CA THR A 320 -5.27 -11.24 21.44
C THR A 320 -4.56 -12.42 22.13
N PRO A 321 -4.57 -13.64 21.55
CA PRO A 321 -3.79 -14.77 22.09
C PRO A 321 -2.30 -14.45 22.24
N ARG A 322 -1.75 -13.66 21.31
CA ARG A 322 -0.38 -13.18 21.36
C ARG A 322 -0.17 -12.21 22.51
N GLY A 323 -1.04 -11.20 22.66
CA GLY A 323 -1.00 -10.25 23.77
C GLY A 323 -1.11 -10.92 25.14
N GLN A 324 -1.99 -11.90 25.28
CA GLN A 324 -2.10 -12.71 26.50
C GLN A 324 -0.81 -13.49 26.81
N THR A 325 -0.12 -14.00 25.78
CA THR A 325 1.18 -14.64 25.94
C THR A 325 2.25 -13.66 26.41
N LEU A 326 2.24 -12.42 25.92
CA LEU A 326 3.16 -11.37 26.37
C LEU A 326 2.94 -11.03 27.85
N LEU A 327 1.69 -10.88 28.28
CA LEU A 327 1.33 -10.65 29.68
C LEU A 327 1.75 -11.82 30.58
N ALA A 328 1.40 -13.05 30.20
CA ALA A 328 1.73 -14.24 30.97
C ALA A 328 3.24 -14.47 31.14
N ARG A 329 4.04 -14.01 30.17
CA ARG A 329 5.51 -14.13 30.19
C ARG A 329 6.22 -12.88 30.71
N ALA A 330 5.49 -11.85 31.15
CA ALA A 330 6.04 -10.55 31.51
C ALA A 330 7.04 -10.00 30.47
N HIS A 331 6.65 -10.07 29.19
CA HIS A 331 7.49 -9.66 28.08
C HIS A 331 7.79 -8.15 28.14
N PRO A 332 9.04 -7.69 27.85
CA PRO A 332 9.40 -6.26 27.91
C PRO A 332 8.56 -5.33 27.04
N LEU A 333 7.93 -5.86 26.00
CA LEU A 333 7.00 -5.10 25.16
C LEU A 333 5.79 -4.57 25.96
N VAL A 334 5.37 -5.23 27.04
CA VAL A 334 4.31 -4.71 27.91
C VAL A 334 4.71 -3.35 28.50
N ASP A 335 5.94 -3.23 28.98
CA ASP A 335 6.50 -1.97 29.50
C ASP A 335 6.50 -0.88 28.42
N VAL A 336 6.85 -1.25 27.18
CA VAL A 336 6.84 -0.34 26.03
C VAL A 336 5.44 0.14 25.69
N LEU A 337 4.48 -0.78 25.61
CA LEU A 337 3.08 -0.45 25.32
C LEU A 337 2.48 0.44 26.40
N VAL A 338 2.77 0.15 27.67
CA VAL A 338 2.33 0.96 28.82
C VAL A 338 3.00 2.33 28.81
N SER A 339 4.30 2.41 28.51
CA SER A 339 5.01 3.69 28.37
C SER A 339 4.38 4.54 27.27
N ILE A 340 4.10 3.97 26.10
CA ILE A 340 3.41 4.65 25.01
C ILE A 340 2.04 5.15 25.48
N LEU A 341 1.28 4.32 26.20
CA LEU A 341 -0.01 4.72 26.75
C LEU A 341 0.12 5.98 27.64
N LEU A 342 1.08 5.99 28.56
CA LEU A 342 1.32 7.11 29.45
C LEU A 342 1.85 8.36 28.71
N THR A 343 2.58 8.21 27.61
CA THR A 343 3.01 9.37 26.80
C THR A 343 1.85 10.10 26.11
N THR A 344 0.71 9.43 25.94
CA THR A 344 -0.53 10.04 25.42
C THR A 344 -1.42 10.65 26.50
N MET A 345 -0.97 10.64 27.76
CA MET A 345 -1.74 11.13 28.90
C MET A 345 -1.76 12.67 28.95
N HIS A 346 -2.97 13.22 29.00
CA HIS A 346 -3.25 14.63 29.27
C HIS A 346 -4.58 14.74 30.04
N ALA A 347 -4.96 15.93 30.50
CA ALA A 347 -6.15 16.13 31.33
C ALA A 347 -7.44 15.51 30.73
N GLU A 348 -7.66 15.65 29.42
CA GLU A 348 -8.81 15.06 28.72
C GLU A 348 -8.77 13.52 28.61
N SER A 349 -7.59 12.92 28.48
CA SER A 349 -7.45 11.48 28.23
C SER A 349 -7.24 10.65 29.51
N ALA A 350 -6.63 11.23 30.54
CA ALA A 350 -6.21 10.52 31.75
C ALA A 350 -7.33 9.71 32.44
N PRO A 351 -8.57 10.23 32.63
CA PRO A 351 -9.64 9.43 33.23
C PRO A 351 -10.06 8.25 32.36
N GLY A 352 -10.09 8.43 31.03
CA GLY A 352 -10.37 7.37 30.07
C GLY A 352 -9.27 6.30 30.06
N LEU A 353 -8.00 6.71 30.15
CA LEU A 353 -6.86 5.80 30.28
C LEU A 353 -6.93 4.95 31.55
N TYR A 354 -7.36 5.54 32.68
CA TYR A 354 -7.58 4.78 33.92
C TYR A 354 -8.69 3.73 33.72
N ALA A 355 -9.84 4.15 33.18
CA ALA A 355 -10.98 3.26 32.97
C ALA A 355 -10.61 2.06 32.08
N MET A 356 -9.87 2.32 31.02
CA MET A 356 -9.40 1.32 30.07
C MET A 356 -8.34 0.40 30.68
N LEU A 357 -7.31 0.93 31.34
CA LEU A 357 -6.25 0.13 31.95
C LEU A 357 -6.81 -0.79 33.05
N VAL A 358 -7.61 -0.22 33.95
CA VAL A 358 -8.15 -0.97 35.09
C VAL A 358 -9.28 -1.89 34.63
N GLY A 359 -10.26 -1.39 33.89
CA GLY A 359 -11.42 -2.17 33.47
C GLY A 359 -11.10 -3.23 32.43
N ASP A 360 -10.48 -2.83 31.31
CA ASP A 360 -10.38 -3.69 30.12
C ASP A 360 -9.13 -4.60 30.14
N VAL A 361 -8.15 -4.27 30.98
CA VAL A 361 -6.87 -5.01 31.07
C VAL A 361 -6.69 -5.68 32.42
N MET A 362 -6.73 -4.93 33.53
CA MET A 362 -6.46 -5.50 34.86
C MET A 362 -7.63 -6.31 35.43
N LEU A 363 -8.87 -5.91 35.13
CA LEU A 363 -10.10 -6.49 35.67
C LEU A 363 -10.91 -7.26 34.63
N ALA A 364 -10.29 -7.65 33.51
CA ALA A 364 -10.98 -8.39 32.46
C ALA A 364 -11.52 -9.74 32.99
N ASP A 365 -12.84 -9.87 33.05
CA ASP A 365 -13.55 -10.99 33.70
C ASP A 365 -13.17 -12.38 33.18
N ASP A 366 -12.78 -12.47 31.91
CA ASP A 366 -12.49 -13.72 31.20
C ASP A 366 -11.02 -14.14 31.23
N ARG A 367 -10.15 -13.42 31.95
CA ARG A 367 -8.69 -13.61 31.84
C ARG A 367 -8.00 -13.75 33.20
N PRO A 368 -6.98 -14.62 33.31
CA PRO A 368 -6.18 -14.69 34.53
C PRO A 368 -5.42 -13.37 34.72
N LEU A 369 -5.24 -12.97 35.98
CA LEU A 369 -4.45 -11.77 36.29
C LEU A 369 -3.02 -11.94 35.76
N PRO A 370 -2.41 -10.88 35.19
CA PRO A 370 -1.01 -10.90 34.78
C PRO A 370 -0.11 -11.30 35.96
N PRO A 371 0.85 -12.22 35.77
CA PRO A 371 1.76 -12.61 36.83
C PRO A 371 2.96 -11.67 36.96
N GLY A 372 3.49 -11.55 38.19
CA GLY A 372 4.79 -10.95 38.49
C GLY A 372 5.00 -9.56 37.88
N ARG A 373 6.12 -9.37 37.17
CA ARG A 373 6.52 -8.07 36.62
C ARG A 373 5.47 -7.41 35.71
N ALA A 374 4.67 -8.19 34.96
CA ALA A 374 3.62 -7.60 34.13
C ALA A 374 2.57 -6.87 34.96
N TRP A 375 2.22 -7.44 36.13
CA TRP A 375 1.32 -6.80 37.09
C TRP A 375 1.92 -5.52 37.66
N ASP A 376 3.19 -5.60 38.10
CA ASP A 376 3.89 -4.46 38.70
C ASP A 376 3.93 -3.25 37.74
N VAL A 377 4.12 -3.50 36.45
CA VAL A 377 4.14 -2.48 35.40
C VAL A 377 2.76 -1.83 35.21
N LEU A 378 1.69 -2.64 35.17
CA LEU A 378 0.32 -2.14 35.03
C LEU A 378 -0.11 -1.36 36.29
N GLU A 379 0.22 -1.85 37.47
CA GLU A 379 -0.08 -1.16 38.73
C GLU A 379 0.73 0.14 38.87
N GLN A 380 1.99 0.16 38.44
CA GLN A 380 2.79 1.38 38.39
C GLN A 380 2.17 2.41 37.43
N ALA A 381 1.65 1.98 36.29
CA ALA A 381 0.94 2.85 35.35
C ALA A 381 -0.38 3.37 35.93
N ARG A 382 -1.16 2.52 36.61
CA ARG A 382 -2.37 2.93 37.34
C ARG A 382 -2.04 4.06 38.34
N ARG A 383 -0.98 3.87 39.15
CA ARG A 383 -0.51 4.88 40.11
C ARG A 383 -0.07 6.16 39.43
N ALA A 384 0.65 6.09 38.32
CA ALA A 384 1.05 7.27 37.57
C ALA A 384 -0.14 8.08 37.05
N ILE A 385 -1.19 7.40 36.56
CA ILE A 385 -2.43 8.06 36.11
C ILE A 385 -3.15 8.73 37.29
N VAL A 386 -3.28 8.05 38.43
CA VAL A 386 -3.91 8.62 39.63
C VAL A 386 -3.12 9.83 40.14
N GLN A 387 -1.79 9.73 40.23
CA GLN A 387 -0.92 10.85 40.63
C GLN A 387 -1.07 12.05 39.70
N TYR A 388 -1.18 11.82 38.39
CA TYR A 388 -1.45 12.89 37.44
C TYR A 388 -2.82 13.54 37.71
N LEU A 389 -3.88 12.73 37.87
CA LEU A 389 -5.23 13.25 38.15
C LEU A 389 -5.32 13.99 39.49
N GLN A 390 -4.56 13.59 40.53
CA GLN A 390 -4.51 14.33 41.79
C GLN A 390 -4.11 15.81 41.61
N HIS A 391 -3.29 16.11 40.60
CA HIS A 391 -2.86 17.47 40.28
C HIS A 391 -3.73 18.15 39.22
N HIS A 392 -4.38 17.38 38.33
CA HIS A 392 -5.04 17.89 37.12
C HIS A 392 -6.55 17.58 37.03
N TRP A 393 -7.19 17.03 38.06
CA TRP A 393 -8.59 16.62 37.98
C TRP A 393 -9.56 17.79 37.71
N VAL A 394 -9.25 19.01 38.16
CA VAL A 394 -10.09 20.19 37.88
C VAL A 394 -10.07 20.54 36.39
N GLU A 395 -8.91 20.44 35.74
CA GLU A 395 -8.74 20.64 34.29
C GLU A 395 -9.45 19.53 33.52
N ALA A 396 -9.28 18.27 33.93
CA ALA A 396 -9.96 17.11 33.36
C ALA A 396 -11.49 17.26 33.46
N ARG A 397 -11.98 17.76 34.60
CA ARG A 397 -13.40 18.07 34.81
C ARG A 397 -13.87 19.18 33.88
N ALA A 398 -13.14 20.29 33.79
CA ALA A 398 -13.49 21.40 32.90
C ALA A 398 -13.57 20.95 31.43
N ALA A 399 -12.81 19.94 31.05
CA ALA A 399 -12.83 19.34 29.72
C ALA A 399 -13.83 18.16 29.57
N HIS A 400 -14.76 17.97 30.52
CA HIS A 400 -15.79 16.92 30.50
C HIS A 400 -15.25 15.47 30.48
N ALA A 401 -13.99 15.25 30.87
CA ALA A 401 -13.31 13.96 30.74
C ALA A 401 -13.90 12.85 31.63
N PHE A 402 -14.63 13.19 32.69
CA PHE A 402 -15.28 12.23 33.59
C PHE A 402 -16.72 11.86 33.19
N ASP A 403 -17.34 12.60 32.26
CA ASP A 403 -18.78 12.51 32.01
C ASP A 403 -19.17 11.17 31.35
N ALA A 404 -18.30 10.64 30.48
CA ALA A 404 -18.49 9.37 29.77
C ALA A 404 -18.05 8.12 30.55
N LEU A 405 -17.51 8.27 31.77
CA LEU A 405 -16.97 7.14 32.53
C LEU A 405 -18.05 6.22 33.11
N PRO A 406 -17.80 4.89 33.14
CA PRO A 406 -18.70 3.95 33.80
C PRO A 406 -18.75 4.23 35.31
N GLY A 407 -19.90 3.94 35.93
CA GLY A 407 -20.15 4.30 37.33
C GLY A 407 -19.20 3.67 38.34
N TRP A 408 -18.62 2.50 38.03
CA TRP A 408 -17.59 1.89 38.88
C TRP A 408 -16.30 2.72 38.88
N CYS A 409 -15.86 3.17 37.71
CA CYS A 409 -14.61 3.91 37.53
C CYS A 409 -14.71 5.28 38.19
N LEU A 410 -15.85 5.96 38.01
CA LEU A 410 -16.10 7.26 38.64
C LEU A 410 -16.04 7.18 40.17
N LYS A 411 -16.60 6.12 40.77
CA LYS A 411 -16.56 5.91 42.22
C LYS A 411 -15.14 5.66 42.72
N GLU A 412 -14.35 4.88 41.99
CA GLU A 412 -12.96 4.61 42.36
C GLU A 412 -12.09 5.87 42.25
N LEU A 413 -12.18 6.59 41.14
CA LEU A 413 -11.44 7.84 40.95
C LEU A 413 -11.86 8.89 41.98
N ALA A 414 -13.15 9.00 42.31
CA ALA A 414 -13.63 9.88 43.37
C ALA A 414 -12.99 9.56 44.73
N ALA A 415 -12.88 8.27 45.07
CA ALA A 415 -12.23 7.84 46.30
C ALA A 415 -10.71 8.12 46.29
N GLU A 416 -10.02 7.87 45.18
CA GLU A 416 -8.57 8.10 45.01
C GLU A 416 -8.22 9.61 45.00
N LEU A 417 -9.18 10.46 44.64
CA LEU A 417 -9.04 11.93 44.61
C LEU A 417 -9.60 12.62 45.86
N ASP A 418 -10.20 11.87 46.78
CA ASP A 418 -10.86 12.37 48.00
C ASP A 418 -11.95 13.43 47.71
N VAL A 419 -12.80 13.15 46.72
CA VAL A 419 -13.93 14.01 46.32
C VAL A 419 -15.21 13.19 46.14
N ASP A 420 -16.37 13.85 46.13
CA ASP A 420 -17.63 13.18 45.78
C ASP A 420 -17.70 12.88 44.28
N ALA A 421 -18.21 11.71 43.91
CA ALA A 421 -18.30 11.29 42.51
C ALA A 421 -19.17 12.23 41.64
N GLN A 422 -20.16 12.92 42.22
CA GLN A 422 -20.96 13.92 41.51
C GLN A 422 -20.17 15.19 41.21
N VAL A 423 -19.17 15.52 42.04
CA VAL A 423 -18.31 16.70 41.84
C VAL A 423 -17.41 16.53 40.61
N LEU A 424 -17.04 15.29 40.26
CA LEU A 424 -16.22 15.03 39.08
C LEU A 424 -16.93 15.31 37.75
N ARG A 425 -18.27 15.32 37.72
CA ARG A 425 -19.05 15.57 36.50
C ARG A 425 -19.39 17.06 36.32
N VAL A 426 -19.57 17.46 35.06
CA VAL A 426 -20.06 18.80 34.70
C VAL A 426 -21.45 18.73 34.07
N GLY A 427 -21.70 17.72 33.22
CA GLY A 427 -23.01 17.46 32.62
C GLY A 427 -23.96 16.64 33.52
N PRO A 428 -25.28 16.61 33.22
CA PRO A 428 -26.19 15.68 33.87
C PRO A 428 -25.73 14.25 33.59
N ALA A 429 -25.86 13.37 34.59
CA ALA A 429 -25.52 11.95 34.44
C ALA A 429 -26.17 11.38 33.18
N PRO A 430 -25.45 10.61 32.34
CA PRO A 430 -26.04 10.01 31.16
C PRO A 430 -27.26 9.19 31.60
N ALA A 431 -28.43 9.48 31.02
CA ALA A 431 -29.62 8.69 31.21
C ALA A 431 -29.25 7.25 30.81
N ALA A 432 -29.40 6.30 31.73
CA ALA A 432 -29.10 4.91 31.49
C ALA A 432 -29.80 4.45 30.21
N ALA A 433 -29.05 4.32 29.11
CA ALA A 433 -29.52 3.61 27.95
C ALA A 433 -29.78 2.18 28.42
N ALA A 434 -31.05 1.76 28.35
CA ALA A 434 -31.48 0.44 28.75
C ALA A 434 -30.70 -0.62 27.96
N ALA A 435 -29.66 -1.18 28.58
CA ALA A 435 -29.13 -2.47 28.18
C ALA A 435 -30.19 -3.53 28.52
N PRO A 436 -30.45 -4.51 27.64
CA PRO A 436 -31.35 -5.61 27.99
C PRO A 436 -30.73 -6.36 29.16
N ALA A 437 -31.47 -6.47 30.26
CA ALA A 437 -31.11 -7.30 31.39
C ALA A 437 -30.94 -8.75 30.89
N SER A 438 -29.70 -9.22 30.80
CA SER A 438 -29.40 -10.64 30.69
C SER A 438 -29.59 -11.26 32.06
N ASP A 439 -30.80 -11.77 32.30
CA ASP A 439 -31.16 -12.65 33.40
C ASP A 439 -30.35 -13.95 33.31
N GLU A 440 -29.15 -14.00 33.88
CA GLU A 440 -28.46 -15.26 34.15
C GLU A 440 -27.41 -15.12 35.27
N SER A 441 -27.88 -14.75 36.47
CA SER A 441 -27.16 -15.10 37.71
C SER A 441 -28.14 -15.42 38.85
N SER A 442 -28.95 -16.45 38.65
CA SER A 442 -29.75 -17.05 39.72
C SER A 442 -28.85 -17.89 40.63
N VAL A 443 -28.32 -17.28 41.68
CA VAL A 443 -27.85 -18.02 42.85
C VAL A 443 -29.08 -18.33 43.71
N ARG A 444 -29.48 -19.60 43.66
CA ARG A 444 -30.51 -20.23 44.49
C ARG A 444 -30.44 -19.78 45.96
N GLY A 445 -31.47 -19.06 46.42
CA GLY A 445 -31.85 -18.97 47.83
C GLY A 445 -32.95 -20.00 48.12
N VAL A 446 -32.65 -20.97 48.98
CA VAL A 446 -33.60 -21.98 49.47
C VAL A 446 -34.15 -21.53 50.82
N THR A 447 -35.48 -21.40 50.90
CA THR A 447 -36.40 -21.41 52.08
C THR A 447 -36.24 -20.30 53.13
N SER A 448 -37.26 -19.72 53.78
CA SER A 448 -38.71 -19.93 53.83
C SER A 448 -39.32 -18.80 54.67
N ALA A 449 -40.53 -18.36 54.30
CA ALA A 449 -41.61 -17.80 55.12
C ALA A 449 -41.29 -16.92 56.36
N GLY A 450 -41.72 -15.65 56.27
CA GLY A 450 -42.50 -15.04 57.34
C GLY A 450 -41.81 -14.01 58.25
N LEU A 451 -42.41 -12.82 58.25
CA LEU A 451 -42.43 -11.79 59.29
C LEU A 451 -41.37 -10.66 59.31
N ALA A 452 -41.96 -9.46 59.29
CA ALA A 452 -41.57 -8.23 59.97
C ALA A 452 -40.50 -7.34 59.32
N GLN A 453 -41.04 -6.26 58.75
CA GLN A 453 -40.45 -4.92 58.59
C GLN A 453 -39.37 -4.61 59.63
N THR A 454 -38.12 -4.61 59.19
CA THR A 454 -37.10 -3.68 59.69
C THR A 454 -36.22 -3.29 58.50
N ARG A 455 -35.95 -1.98 58.36
CA ARG A 455 -35.00 -1.43 57.39
C ARG A 455 -33.67 -2.18 57.51
N ALA A 456 -33.34 -3.00 56.52
CA ALA A 456 -31.98 -3.44 56.30
C ALA A 456 -31.17 -2.27 55.72
N PRO A 457 -29.91 -2.07 56.13
CA PRO A 457 -29.05 -1.09 55.49
C PRO A 457 -28.89 -1.49 54.03
N GLU A 458 -28.91 -0.51 53.13
CA GLU A 458 -28.53 -0.69 51.73
C GLU A 458 -27.27 -1.56 51.68
N GLN A 459 -27.37 -2.71 51.02
CA GLN A 459 -26.21 -3.53 50.67
C GLN A 459 -25.31 -2.65 49.78
N ARG A 460 -24.40 -1.90 50.42
CA ARG A 460 -23.29 -1.24 49.76
C ARG A 460 -22.51 -2.34 49.08
N GLY A 461 -22.57 -2.36 47.75
CA GLY A 461 -21.61 -3.11 46.94
C GLY A 461 -20.18 -2.74 47.35
N PRO A 462 -19.17 -3.55 46.98
CA PRO A 462 -17.80 -3.33 47.41
C PRO A 462 -17.35 -1.89 47.13
N ALA A 463 -16.72 -1.25 48.12
CA ALA A 463 -16.26 0.14 48.05
C ALA A 463 -15.27 0.38 46.89
N SER A 464 -14.59 -0.67 46.43
CA SER A 464 -13.78 -0.69 45.22
C SER A 464 -13.99 -2.01 44.49
N LEU A 465 -14.28 -1.94 43.19
CA LEU A 465 -14.44 -3.10 42.33
C LEU A 465 -13.08 -3.75 42.07
N TYR A 466 -12.03 -2.94 41.91
CA TYR A 466 -10.64 -3.34 41.85
C TYR A 466 -10.25 -4.21 43.06
N ALA A 467 -10.49 -3.74 44.28
CA ALA A 467 -10.19 -4.49 45.50
C ALA A 467 -10.99 -5.81 45.59
N ALA A 468 -12.25 -5.82 45.15
CA ALA A 468 -13.09 -7.01 45.16
C ALA A 468 -12.56 -8.11 44.20
N VAL A 469 -12.13 -7.73 43.00
CA VAL A 469 -11.54 -8.66 42.02
C VAL A 469 -10.21 -9.21 42.51
N LEU A 470 -9.35 -8.37 43.11
CA LEU A 470 -8.11 -8.82 43.73
C LEU A 470 -8.36 -9.84 44.84
N ASN A 471 -9.29 -9.57 45.74
CA ASN A 471 -9.65 -10.51 46.81
C ASN A 471 -10.19 -11.83 46.26
N LYS A 472 -11.02 -11.78 45.21
CA LYS A 472 -11.55 -12.98 44.54
C LYS A 472 -10.44 -13.79 43.86
N SER A 473 -9.47 -13.12 43.23
CA SER A 473 -8.33 -13.78 42.58
C SER A 473 -7.40 -14.44 43.62
N ALA A 474 -7.05 -13.73 44.70
CA ALA A 474 -6.24 -14.25 45.80
C ALA A 474 -6.88 -15.48 46.44
N ALA A 475 -8.20 -15.45 46.63
CA ALA A 475 -8.97 -16.58 47.16
C ALA A 475 -9.02 -17.78 46.20
N ARG A 476 -8.92 -17.58 44.87
CA ARG A 476 -8.81 -18.68 43.89
C ARG A 476 -7.44 -19.34 43.95
N THR A 477 -6.36 -18.56 43.99
CA THR A 477 -4.98 -19.08 44.12
C THR A 477 -4.72 -19.75 45.47
N ALA A 478 -5.42 -19.37 46.54
CA ALA A 478 -5.31 -20.04 47.84
C ALA A 478 -6.04 -21.39 47.92
N ARG A 479 -6.86 -21.72 46.91
CA ARG A 479 -7.65 -22.98 46.83
C ARG A 479 -7.10 -23.98 45.81
N SER A 480 -6.16 -23.56 44.97
CA SER A 480 -5.35 -24.40 44.08
C SER A 480 -4.05 -24.79 44.76
#